data_AF-A0A8C1A2T3-F1
#
_entry.id   AF-A0A8C1A2T3-F1
#
_cell.length_a   1.000
_cell.length_b   1.000
_cell.length_c   1.000
_cell.angle_alpha   90.00
_cell.angle_beta   90.00
_cell.angle_gamma   90.00
#
_symmetry.space_group_name_H-M   'P 1'
#
loop_
_entity.id
_entity.type
_entity.pdbx_description
1 polymer ?
#
loop_
_entity_poly.entity_id
_entity_poly.type
_entity_poly.pdbx_seq_one_letter_code
_entity_poly.pdbx_strand_id
1 'polypeptide(L)'
;MSALRTIRCNPQVLCRSLIARSASSLTDGETRLKRVLQEKFPRASSLKVVDISGGCGAMYEIHIESDEFRGKRTVQQHQLVNQALKDEIKAMHGLRIFTDVPIQ
;
A
#
# COMPACT_ATOMS: atom_id res chain seq x y z
N MET A 1 29.96 -45.70 -41.50
CA MET A 1 30.89 -44.62 -41.11
C MET A 1 30.08 -43.35 -40.86
N SER A 2 30.23 -42.77 -39.67
CA SER A 2 30.01 -41.35 -39.30
C SER A 2 28.63 -40.70 -39.57
N ALA A 3 28.08 -39.83 -38.72
CA ALA A 3 28.57 -39.20 -37.49
C ALA A 3 27.39 -38.64 -36.68
N LEU A 4 27.57 -38.65 -35.36
CA LEU A 4 26.84 -37.90 -34.35
C LEU A 4 27.01 -36.39 -34.57
N ARG A 5 25.99 -35.59 -34.18
CA ARG A 5 26.10 -34.45 -33.23
C ARG A 5 24.82 -33.59 -33.29
N THR A 6 23.99 -33.61 -32.24
CA THR A 6 24.01 -32.74 -31.05
C THR A 6 23.42 -31.34 -31.30
N ILE A 7 22.23 -31.16 -30.72
CA ILE A 7 21.66 -29.99 -30.04
C ILE A 7 22.41 -28.67 -30.28
N ARG A 8 21.73 -27.74 -30.96
CA ARG A 8 22.09 -26.33 -31.00
C ARG A 8 21.32 -25.59 -29.92
N CYS A 9 21.93 -25.45 -28.74
CA CYS A 9 21.49 -24.49 -27.74
C CYS A 9 21.66 -23.08 -28.31
N ASN A 10 20.58 -22.29 -28.33
CA ASN A 10 20.63 -20.87 -28.68
C ASN A 10 20.96 -20.06 -27.42
N PRO A 11 22.08 -19.32 -27.38
CA PRO A 11 22.53 -18.62 -26.20
C PRO A 11 21.82 -17.26 -26.08
N GLN A 12 21.39 -16.96 -24.87
CA GLN A 12 21.34 -15.61 -24.30
C GLN A 12 20.33 -14.62 -24.92
N VAL A 13 19.11 -14.61 -24.38
CA VAL A 13 18.41 -13.33 -24.16
C VAL A 13 18.48 -13.04 -22.66
N LEU A 14 19.53 -12.34 -22.29
CA LEU A 14 19.76 -11.83 -20.95
C LEU A 14 18.76 -10.69 -20.74
N CYS A 15 17.55 -11.02 -20.29
CA CYS A 15 16.60 -10.03 -19.76
C CYS A 15 17.21 -9.44 -18.48
N ARG A 16 18.06 -8.44 -18.64
CA ARG A 16 18.55 -7.58 -17.57
C ARG A 16 17.41 -6.64 -17.19
N SER A 17 16.38 -7.16 -16.54
CA SER A 17 15.40 -6.35 -15.82
C SER A 17 16.08 -5.82 -14.56
N LEU A 18 16.92 -4.81 -14.74
CA LEU A 18 17.25 -3.88 -13.66
C LEU A 18 15.98 -3.07 -13.41
N ILE A 19 15.05 -3.64 -12.63
CA ILE A 19 14.04 -2.84 -11.96
C ILE A 19 14.84 -2.05 -10.92
N ALA A 20 15.28 -0.86 -11.33
CA ALA A 20 15.65 0.19 -10.41
C ALA A 20 14.42 0.38 -9.53
N ARG A 21 14.46 -0.23 -8.33
CA ARG A 21 13.50 0.03 -7.27
C ARG A 21 13.77 1.46 -6.84
N SER A 22 13.17 2.39 -7.59
CA SER A 22 13.21 3.81 -7.29
C SER A 22 12.74 3.96 -5.85
N ALA A 23 13.58 4.61 -5.05
CA ALA A 23 13.30 4.90 -3.66
C ALA A 23 11.87 5.47 -3.55
N SER A 24 11.11 4.89 -2.63
CA SER A 24 9.74 5.27 -2.25
C SER A 24 9.61 6.79 -2.19
N SER A 25 9.19 7.37 -3.30
CA SER A 25 8.91 8.79 -3.40
C SER A 25 7.58 8.96 -2.66
N LEU A 26 7.57 9.74 -1.58
CA LEU A 26 6.31 10.07 -0.93
C LEU A 26 5.37 10.62 -2.00
N THR A 27 4.28 9.90 -2.28
CA THR A 27 3.35 10.35 -3.32
C THR A 27 2.48 11.47 -2.76
N ASP A 28 2.00 12.37 -3.63
CA ASP A 28 1.07 13.42 -3.23
C ASP A 28 -0.17 12.83 -2.52
N GLY A 29 -0.63 11.66 -3.00
CA GLY A 29 -1.74 10.91 -2.39
C GLY A 29 -1.46 10.46 -0.95
N GLU A 30 -0.25 10.00 -0.62
CA GLU A 30 0.09 9.64 0.77
C GLU A 30 -0.02 10.85 1.71
N THR A 31 0.50 11.99 1.26
CA THR A 31 0.48 13.23 2.05
C THR A 31 -0.95 13.70 2.29
N ARG A 32 -1.79 13.64 1.25
CA ARG A 32 -3.21 13.99 1.32
C ARG A 32 -3.99 13.06 2.26
N LEU A 33 -3.82 11.74 2.10
CA LEU A 33 -4.44 10.72 2.96
C LEU A 33 -4.03 10.92 4.43
N LYS A 34 -2.74 11.14 4.68
CA LYS A 34 -2.21 11.38 6.02
C LYS A 34 -2.90 12.58 6.68
N ARG A 35 -3.04 13.68 5.96
CA ARG A 35 -3.70 14.89 6.47
C ARG A 35 -5.17 14.65 6.80
N VAL A 36 -5.94 14.06 5.89
CA VAL A 36 -7.37 13.77 6.11
C VAL A 36 -7.56 12.88 7.33
N LEU A 37 -6.74 11.83 7.47
CA LEU A 37 -6.85 10.94 8.61
C LEU A 37 -6.44 11.60 9.93
N GLN A 38 -5.43 12.48 9.93
CA GLN A 38 -5.06 13.27 11.11
C GLN A 38 -6.20 14.20 11.56
N GLU A 39 -6.90 14.82 10.61
CA GLU A 39 -8.06 15.67 10.91
C GLU A 39 -9.26 14.86 11.44
N LYS A 40 -9.44 13.62 10.96
CA LYS A 40 -10.57 12.76 11.34
C LYS A 40 -10.34 11.96 12.63
N PHE A 41 -9.10 11.57 12.91
CA PHE A 41 -8.72 10.78 14.08
C PHE A 41 -7.68 11.53 14.93
N PRO A 42 -8.08 12.58 15.67
CA PRO A 42 -7.17 13.36 16.50
C PRO A 42 -6.61 12.57 17.69
N ARG A 43 -7.26 11.46 18.08
CA ARG A 43 -6.80 10.53 19.12
C ARG A 43 -6.04 9.33 18.54
N ALA A 44 -5.53 9.42 17.32
CA ALA A 44 -4.65 8.39 16.77
C ALA A 44 -3.26 8.50 17.41
N SER A 45 -2.79 7.41 17.99
CA SER A 45 -1.44 7.30 18.56
C SER A 45 -0.41 7.07 17.46
N SER A 46 -0.74 6.20 16.50
CA SER A 46 0.12 5.89 15.35
C SER A 46 -0.68 5.99 14.06
N LEU A 47 -0.12 6.67 13.06
CA LEU A 47 -0.70 6.75 11.72
C LEU A 47 0.37 6.61 10.65
N LYS A 48 0.19 5.60 9.80
CA LYS A 48 1.11 5.31 8.71
C LYS A 48 0.34 5.02 7.42
N VAL A 49 0.74 5.67 6.35
CA VAL A 49 0.22 5.46 5.00
C VAL A 49 1.40 5.06 4.11
N VAL A 50 1.24 4.01 3.32
CA VAL A 50 2.28 3.47 2.45
C VAL A 50 1.69 3.16 1.07
N ASP A 51 2.30 3.68 0.01
CA ASP A 51 1.99 3.34 -1.36
C ASP A 51 2.55 1.95 -1.69
N ILE A 52 1.66 1.04 -2.08
CA ILE A 52 2.00 -0.32 -2.51
C ILE A 52 1.90 -0.49 -4.03
N SER A 53 1.58 0.59 -4.75
CA SER A 53 1.49 0.60 -6.21
C SER A 53 2.81 0.92 -6.93
N GLY A 54 3.90 1.14 -6.17
CA GLY A 54 5.23 1.39 -6.73
C GLY A 54 5.40 2.78 -7.34
N GLY A 55 4.71 3.79 -6.81
CA GLY A 55 4.83 5.19 -7.25
C GLY A 55 3.77 5.65 -8.23
N CYS A 56 2.80 4.79 -8.60
CA CYS A 56 1.67 5.17 -9.45
C CYS A 56 0.54 5.85 -8.66
N GLY A 57 0.51 5.68 -7.32
CA GLY A 57 -0.56 6.18 -6.47
C GLY A 57 -1.91 5.51 -6.72
N ALA A 58 -1.92 4.26 -7.21
CA ALA A 58 -3.15 3.52 -7.51
C ALA A 58 -3.68 2.75 -6.29
N MET A 59 -2.79 2.36 -5.36
CA MET A 59 -3.15 1.50 -4.23
C MET A 59 -2.31 1.81 -2.99
N TYR A 60 -3.00 1.95 -1.86
CA TYR A 60 -2.37 2.36 -0.60
C TYR A 60 -2.72 1.42 0.54
N GLU A 61 -1.82 1.35 1.49
CA GLU A 61 -1.97 0.63 2.74
C GLU A 61 -1.92 1.61 3.90
N ILE A 62 -2.94 1.55 4.76
CA ILE A 62 -3.17 2.50 5.83
C ILE A 62 -3.21 1.72 7.14
N HIS A 63 -2.33 2.09 8.06
CA HIS A 63 -2.26 1.56 9.42
C HIS A 63 -2.61 2.67 10.39
N ILE A 64 -3.67 2.47 11.16
CA ILE A 64 -4.15 3.44 12.15
C ILE A 64 -4.29 2.75 13.49
N GLU A 65 -3.61 3.31 14.48
CA GLU A 65 -3.72 2.91 15.88
C GLU A 65 -4.39 4.04 16.64
N SER A 66 -5.58 3.79 17.20
CA SER A 66 -6.33 4.82 17.94
C SER A 66 -7.20 4.23 19.04
N ASP A 67 -7.29 4.95 20.17
CA ASP A 67 -8.23 4.63 21.24
C ASP A 67 -9.70 4.77 20.82
N GLU A 68 -10.01 5.48 19.74
CA GLU A 68 -11.39 5.61 19.22
C GLU A 68 -11.97 4.31 18.68
N PHE A 69 -11.10 3.32 18.44
CA PHE A 69 -11.49 1.99 18.00
C PHE A 69 -11.80 1.05 19.18
N ARG A 70 -11.52 1.47 20.42
CA ARG A 70 -11.82 0.70 21.63
C ARG A 70 -13.33 0.44 21.74
N GLY A 71 -13.70 -0.83 21.89
CA GLY A 71 -15.10 -1.26 21.99
C GLY A 71 -15.86 -1.35 20.67
N LYS A 72 -15.23 -1.06 19.52
CA LYS A 72 -15.82 -1.24 18.19
C LYS A 72 -15.36 -2.55 17.57
N ARG A 73 -16.22 -3.20 16.78
CA ARG A 73 -15.85 -4.37 15.98
C ARG A 73 -14.96 -3.96 14.80
N THR A 74 -14.09 -4.84 14.31
CA THR A 74 -13.19 -4.57 13.17
C THR A 74 -13.93 -4.01 11.95
N VAL A 75 -15.10 -4.55 11.62
CA VAL A 75 -15.93 -4.04 10.50
C VAL A 75 -16.35 -2.58 10.72
N GLN A 76 -16.72 -2.21 11.96
CA GLN A 76 -17.10 -0.83 12.28
C GLN A 76 -15.88 0.10 12.25
N GLN A 77 -14.71 -0.36 12.69
CA GLN A 77 -13.47 0.41 12.60
C GLN A 77 -13.14 0.71 11.13
N HIS A 78 -13.16 -0.30 10.26
CA HIS A 78 -12.96 -0.12 8.83
C HIS A 78 -14.02 0.77 8.18
N GLN A 79 -15.29 0.68 8.61
CA GLN A 79 -16.35 1.58 8.14
C GLN A 79 -16.07 3.04 8.50
N LEU A 80 -15.58 3.32 9.71
CA LEU A 80 -15.22 4.68 10.12
C LEU A 80 -14.07 5.24 9.28
N VAL A 81 -13.04 4.42 9.03
CA VAL A 81 -11.91 4.81 8.18
C VAL A 81 -12.37 5.03 6.73
N ASN A 82 -13.21 4.15 6.20
CA ASN A 82 -13.80 4.29 4.86
C ASN A 82 -14.66 5.55 4.75
N GLN A 83 -15.41 5.91 5.80
CA GLN A 83 -16.19 7.15 5.82
C GLN A 83 -15.28 8.39 5.85
N ALA A 84 -14.20 8.35 6.64
CA ALA A 84 -13.21 9.42 6.68
C ALA A 84 -12.53 9.66 5.33
N LEU A 85 -12.30 8.58 4.57
CA LEU A 85 -11.58 8.59 3.30
C LEU A 85 -12.49 8.59 2.06
N LYS A 86 -13.82 8.62 2.23
CA LYS A 86 -14.78 8.38 1.14
C LYS A 86 -14.58 9.30 -0.06
N ASP A 87 -14.16 10.53 0.16
CA ASP A 87 -13.96 11.52 -0.90
C ASP A 87 -12.62 11.33 -1.63
N GLU A 88 -11.57 10.93 -0.91
CA GLU A 88 -10.25 10.61 -1.47
C GLU A 88 -10.26 9.29 -2.26
N ILE A 89 -11.00 8.28 -1.77
CA ILE A 89 -11.06 6.93 -2.37
C ILE A 89 -11.70 6.93 -3.75
N LYS A 90 -12.58 7.89 -4.07
CA LYS A 90 -13.25 7.96 -5.39
C LYS A 90 -12.26 8.05 -6.56
N ALA A 91 -11.05 8.54 -6.33
CA ALA A 91 -9.99 8.63 -7.34
C ALA A 91 -9.03 7.43 -7.33
N MET A 92 -9.13 6.53 -6.35
CA MET A 92 -8.16 5.46 -6.09
C MET A 92 -8.68 4.09 -6.55
N HIS A 93 -7.77 3.21 -6.99
CA HIS A 93 -8.13 1.86 -7.47
C HIS A 93 -8.45 0.89 -6.32
N GLY A 94 -7.83 1.08 -5.16
CA GLY A 94 -8.07 0.27 -3.97
C GLY A 94 -7.22 0.68 -2.77
N LEU A 95 -7.58 0.15 -1.61
CA LEU A 95 -6.92 0.45 -0.34
C LEU A 95 -6.98 -0.75 0.60
N ARG A 96 -5.96 -0.85 1.44
CA ARG A 96 -5.90 -1.80 2.56
C ARG A 96 -5.90 -1.02 3.86
N ILE A 97 -6.81 -1.37 4.75
CA ILE A 97 -6.94 -0.73 6.06
C ILE A 97 -6.58 -1.76 7.12
N PHE A 98 -5.71 -1.34 8.02
CA PHE A 98 -5.37 -2.01 9.27
C PHE A 98 -5.71 -1.05 10.40
N THR A 99 -6.57 -1.50 11.30
CA THR A 99 -6.97 -0.75 12.48
C THR A 99 -6.63 -1.53 13.73
N ASP A 100 -5.84 -0.92 14.59
CA ASP A 100 -5.45 -1.49 15.88
C ASP A 100 -5.82 -0.52 17.01
N VAL A 101 -5.99 -1.08 18.20
CA VAL A 101 -6.18 -0.30 19.43
C VAL A 101 -4.86 -0.35 20.20
N PRO A 102 -4.30 0.78 20.63
CA PRO A 102 -3.09 0.78 21.42
C PRO A 102 -3.33 -0.01 22.72
N ILE A 103 -2.52 -1.04 22.92
CA ILE A 103 -2.42 -1.78 24.18
C ILE A 103 -1.59 -0.92 25.12
N GLN A 104 -2.30 -0.23 26.01
CA GLN A 104 -1.72 0.53 27.11
C GLN A 104 -1.46 -0.39 28.31
#